data_AF-A0A0U5FWC9-F1
#
_entry.id   AF-A0A0U5FWC9-F1
#
_cell.length_a   1.000
_cell.length_b   1.000
_cell.length_c   1.000
_cell.angle_alpha   90.00
_cell.angle_beta   90.00
_cell.angle_gamma   90.00
#
_symmetry.space_group_name_H-M   'P 1'
#
loop_
_entity.id
_entity.type
_entity.pdbx_description
1 polymer ?
#
loop_
_entity_poly.entity_id
_entity_poly.type
_entity_poly.pdbx_seq_one_letter_code
_entity_poly.pdbx_strand_id
1 'polypeptide(L)'
;MSAPSTARTGLVGAPACGDVIRLDIQVDEATGKITETRFKTFGCGSAIASSSYLTTLLKGKTLDEASKISNTQIASELCLPPVKLHCSLLAEDAVTAAIKNYRSKRIAPATDLAGTAKELPKEAMQA
;
A
#
# COMPACT_ATOMS: atom_id res chain seq x y z
N MET A 1 5.25 11.35 14.15
CA MET A 1 4.31 11.98 13.21
C MET A 1 3.10 11.07 13.11
N SER A 2 2.05 11.39 13.86
CA SER A 2 0.82 10.60 13.96
C SER A 2 0.09 10.60 12.62
N ALA A 3 -0.32 9.42 12.13
CA ALA A 3 -1.14 9.32 10.94
C ALA A 3 -2.51 9.97 11.21
N PRO A 4 -3.07 10.76 10.27
CA PRO A 4 -4.42 11.28 10.41
C PRO A 4 -5.41 10.10 10.48
N SER A 5 -6.50 10.25 11.23
CA SER A 5 -7.53 9.22 11.49
C SER A 5 -8.20 8.65 10.22
N THR A 6 -8.01 9.31 9.07
CA THR A 6 -8.54 8.91 7.76
C THR A 6 -7.53 8.13 6.89
N ALA A 7 -6.26 8.04 7.32
CA ALA A 7 -5.24 7.28 6.59
C ALA A 7 -5.48 5.77 6.72
N ARG A 8 -5.36 5.06 5.60
CA ARG A 8 -5.49 3.60 5.52
C ARG A 8 -4.20 3.00 5.02
N THR A 9 -3.80 1.91 5.65
CA THR A 9 -2.51 1.28 5.40
C THR A 9 -2.70 -0.06 4.72
N GLY A 10 -1.98 -0.28 3.63
CA GLY A 10 -1.70 -1.59 3.05
C GLY A 10 -0.26 -1.98 3.39
N LEU A 11 -0.08 -3.10 4.09
CA LEU A 11 1.23 -3.70 4.30
C LEU A 11 1.27 -5.03 3.56
N VAL A 12 2.29 -5.19 2.72
CA VAL A 12 2.51 -6.39 1.91
C VAL A 12 3.99 -6.75 1.90
N GLY A 13 4.28 -8.00 1.58
CA GLY A 13 5.63 -8.55 1.61
C GLY A 13 5.95 -9.27 2.92
N ALA A 14 7.04 -10.02 2.88
CA ALA A 14 7.49 -10.84 4.01
C ALA A 14 8.94 -10.49 4.35
N PRO A 15 9.29 -10.34 5.64
CA PRO A 15 10.66 -10.04 6.04
C PRO A 15 11.64 -11.13 5.61
N ALA A 16 11.18 -12.38 5.45
CA ALA A 16 11.99 -13.49 4.94
C ALA A 16 12.44 -13.32 3.47
N CYS A 17 11.66 -12.61 2.66
CA CYS A 17 11.98 -12.34 1.25
C CYS A 17 12.81 -11.07 1.06
N GLY A 18 13.02 -10.28 2.11
CA GLY A 18 13.78 -9.03 2.06
C GLY A 18 13.05 -7.83 1.41
N ASP A 19 11.86 -8.04 0.85
CA ASP A 19 11.02 -7.00 0.25
C ASP A 19 9.73 -6.83 1.08
N VAL A 20 9.55 -5.66 1.69
CA VAL A 20 8.39 -5.28 2.49
C VAL A 20 7.94 -3.87 2.08
N ILE A 21 6.68 -3.73 1.70
CA ILE A 21 6.10 -2.45 1.27
C ILE A 21 4.95 -2.10 2.20
N ARG A 22 5.00 -0.88 2.73
CA ARG A 22 3.90 -0.24 3.44
C ARG A 22 3.44 0.98 2.65
N LEU A 23 2.16 1.00 2.30
CA LEU A 23 1.51 2.09 1.59
C LEU A 23 0.41 2.66 2.47
N ASP A 24 0.51 3.93 2.83
CA ASP A 24 -0.53 4.67 3.53
C ASP A 24 -1.23 5.60 2.52
N ILE A 25 -2.54 5.45 2.36
CA ILE A 25 -3.37 6.29 1.50
C ILE A 25 -4.35 7.10 2.35
N GLN A 26 -4.49 8.38 2.04
CA GLN A 26 -5.48 9.26 2.62
C GLN A 26 -6.54 9.56 1.57
N VAL A 27 -7.79 9.30 1.92
CA VAL A 27 -8.93 9.48 1.03
C VAL A 27 -9.85 10.51 1.64
N ASP A 28 -10.30 11.43 0.82
CA ASP A 28 -11.31 12.40 1.19
C ASP A 28 -12.71 11.76 1.09
N GLU A 29 -13.46 11.74 2.20
CA GLU A 29 -14.78 11.09 2.25
C GLU A 29 -15.84 11.87 1.47
N ALA A 30 -15.66 13.17 1.25
CA ALA A 30 -16.61 14.00 0.51
C ALA A 30 -16.52 13.77 -1.01
N THR A 31 -15.31 13.55 -1.53
CA THR A 31 -15.04 13.38 -2.97
C THR A 31 -14.71 11.95 -3.38
N GLY A 32 -14.36 11.07 -2.44
CA GLY A 32 -13.92 9.70 -2.71
C GLY A 32 -12.55 9.63 -3.41
N LYS A 33 -11.75 10.70 -3.37
CA LYS A 33 -10.46 10.82 -4.03
C LYS A 33 -9.31 10.69 -3.04
N ILE A 34 -8.19 10.14 -3.50
CA ILE A 34 -6.95 10.03 -2.75
C ILE A 34 -6.28 11.41 -2.74
N THR A 35 -6.18 12.04 -1.58
CA THR A 35 -5.59 13.38 -1.42
C THR A 35 -4.09 13.30 -1.18
N GLU A 36 -3.67 12.38 -0.31
CA GLU A 36 -2.28 12.14 0.01
C GLU A 36 -1.96 10.65 0.00
N THR A 37 -0.73 10.33 -0.38
CA THR A 37 -0.18 8.98 -0.37
C THR A 37 1.22 9.01 0.18
N ARG A 38 1.52 8.11 1.09
CA ARG A 38 2.84 7.92 1.67
C ARG A 38 3.23 6.46 1.50
N PHE A 39 4.50 6.22 1.19
CA PHE A 39 5.04 4.87 1.15
C PHE A 39 6.24 4.76 2.07
N LYS A 40 6.44 3.56 2.59
CA LYS A 40 7.65 3.16 3.30
C LYS A 40 7.94 1.74 2.86
N THR A 41 9.08 1.54 2.23
CA THR A 41 9.47 0.25 1.66
C THR A 41 10.87 -0.11 2.12
N PHE A 42 11.08 -1.39 2.34
CA PHE A 42 12.37 -2.00 2.61
C PHE A 42 12.58 -3.06 1.55
N GLY A 43 13.64 -2.94 0.76
CA GLY A 43 13.89 -3.85 -0.33
C GLY A 43 14.88 -3.29 -1.34
N CYS A 44 14.97 -3.95 -2.49
CA CYS A 44 15.86 -3.53 -3.56
C CYS A 44 15.43 -2.19 -4.20
N GLY A 45 16.36 -1.48 -4.85
CA GLY A 45 16.08 -0.19 -5.50
C GLY A 45 14.91 -0.22 -6.50
N SER A 46 14.67 -1.38 -7.13
CA SER A 46 13.52 -1.60 -8.01
C SER A 46 12.19 -1.53 -7.27
N ALA A 47 12.11 -2.06 -6.04
CA ALA A 47 10.93 -1.96 -5.19
C ALA A 47 10.69 -0.52 -4.70
N ILE A 48 11.76 0.23 -4.40
CA ILE A 48 11.70 1.66 -4.05
C ILE A 48 11.15 2.48 -5.21
N ALA A 49 11.71 2.28 -6.41
CA ALA A 49 11.27 2.99 -7.61
C ALA A 49 9.81 2.67 -7.95
N SER A 50 9.41 1.39 -7.88
CA SER A 50 8.02 0.96 -8.13
C SER A 50 7.05 1.60 -7.13
N SER A 51 7.41 1.61 -5.83
CA SER A 51 6.59 2.23 -4.78
C SER A 51 6.46 3.74 -4.95
N SER A 52 7.55 4.41 -5.34
CA SER A 52 7.55 5.85 -5.59
C SER A 52 6.64 6.21 -6.77
N TYR A 53 6.75 5.48 -7.89
CA TYR A 53 5.89 5.67 -9.05
C TYR A 53 4.40 5.40 -8.74
N LEU A 54 4.13 4.39 -7.92
CA LEU A 54 2.77 4.09 -7.47
C LEU A 54 2.14 5.27 -6.72
N THR A 55 2.88 5.94 -5.83
CA THR A 55 2.34 7.08 -5.08
C THR A 55 1.96 8.26 -5.95
N THR A 56 2.70 8.51 -7.03
CA THR A 56 2.35 9.59 -7.96
C THR A 56 1.12 9.23 -8.79
N LEU A 57 0.97 7.97 -9.19
CA LEU A 57 -0.22 7.49 -9.88
C LEU A 57 -1.49 7.57 -9.03
N LEU A 58 -1.38 7.24 -7.75
CA LEU A 58 -2.53 7.19 -6.83
C LEU A 58 -3.03 8.58 -6.45
N LYS A 59 -2.16 9.59 -6.40
CA LYS A 59 -2.53 10.94 -5.98
C LYS A 59 -3.57 11.55 -6.94
N GLY A 60 -4.73 11.93 -6.41
CA GLY A 60 -5.84 12.52 -7.17
C GLY A 60 -6.75 11.51 -7.88
N LYS A 61 -6.44 10.20 -7.86
CA LYS A 61 -7.32 9.15 -8.37
C LYS A 61 -8.39 8.77 -7.34
N THR A 62 -9.47 8.19 -7.81
CA THR A 62 -10.48 7.54 -6.96
C THR A 62 -10.03 6.12 -6.59
N LEU A 63 -10.66 5.53 -5.59
CA LEU A 63 -10.38 4.14 -5.18
C LEU A 63 -10.62 3.13 -6.31
N ASP A 64 -11.59 3.38 -7.19
CA ASP A 64 -11.87 2.53 -8.35
C ASP A 64 -10.72 2.59 -9.37
N GLU A 65 -10.27 3.80 -9.68
CA GLU A 65 -9.15 4.02 -10.60
C GLU A 65 -7.83 3.49 -10.04
N ALA A 66 -7.62 3.61 -8.74
CA ALA A 66 -6.48 3.02 -8.05
C ALA A 66 -6.49 1.48 -8.14
N SER A 67 -7.68 0.85 -8.06
CA SER A 67 -7.82 -0.60 -8.19
C SER A 67 -7.59 -1.13 -9.61
N LYS A 68 -7.62 -0.27 -10.64
CA LYS A 68 -7.33 -0.64 -12.04
C LYS A 68 -5.84 -0.60 -12.37
N ILE A 69 -5.00 -0.06 -11.49
CA ILE A 69 -3.55 -0.02 -11.70
C ILE A 69 -3.04 -1.46 -11.75
N SER A 70 -2.48 -1.83 -12.89
CA SER A 70 -1.96 -3.18 -13.14
C SER A 70 -0.44 -3.21 -13.03
N ASN A 71 0.12 -4.32 -12.53
CA ASN A 71 1.57 -4.55 -12.47
C ASN A 71 2.25 -4.36 -13.83
N THR A 72 1.57 -4.69 -14.93
CA THR A 72 2.12 -4.57 -16.30
C THR A 72 2.45 -3.13 -16.66
N GLN A 73 1.60 -2.17 -16.28
CA GLN A 73 1.84 -0.75 -16.53
C GLN A 73 3.06 -0.26 -15.75
N ILE A 74 3.18 -0.68 -14.49
CA ILE A 74 4.32 -0.34 -13.62
C ILE A 74 5.62 -0.96 -14.19
N ALA A 75 5.57 -2.22 -14.59
CA ALA A 75 6.71 -2.94 -15.15
C ALA A 75 7.19 -2.32 -16.47
N SER A 76 6.27 -1.92 -17.34
CA SER A 76 6.57 -1.24 -18.60
C SER A 76 7.18 0.14 -18.38
N GLU A 77 6.65 0.94 -17.45
CA GLU A 77 7.20 2.27 -17.17
C GLU A 77 8.62 2.18 -16.59
N LEU A 78 8.84 1.26 -15.64
CA LEU A 78 10.15 1.09 -15.02
C LEU A 78 11.11 0.25 -15.87
N CYS A 79 10.71 -0.18 -17.07
CA CYS A 79 11.48 -1.06 -17.97
C CYS A 79 12.08 -2.26 -17.21
N LEU A 80 11.29 -2.88 -16.32
CA LEU A 80 11.79 -3.95 -15.47
C LEU A 80 12.07 -5.21 -16.31
N PRO A 81 13.25 -5.83 -16.17
CA PRO A 81 13.53 -7.09 -16.82
C PRO A 81 12.57 -8.18 -16.30
N PRO A 82 12.26 -9.21 -17.11
CA PRO A 82 11.26 -10.23 -16.78
C PRO A 82 11.53 -10.97 -15.46
N VAL A 83 12.79 -10.98 -15.01
CA VAL A 83 13.23 -11.61 -13.75
C VAL A 83 12.82 -10.82 -12.50
N LYS A 84 12.45 -9.53 -12.62
CA LYS A 84 12.11 -8.63 -11.50
C LYS A 84 10.64 -8.23 -11.44
N LEU A 85 9.76 -8.95 -12.16
CA LEU A 85 8.32 -8.69 -12.18
C LEU A 85 7.63 -8.86 -10.81
N HIS A 86 8.26 -9.57 -9.87
CA HIS A 86 7.72 -9.72 -8.50
C HIS A 86 7.59 -8.38 -7.76
N CYS A 87 8.46 -7.40 -8.08
CA CYS A 87 8.40 -6.05 -7.50
C CYS A 87 7.14 -5.29 -7.94
N SER A 88 6.70 -5.50 -9.20
CA SER A 88 5.50 -4.87 -9.74
C SER A 88 4.23 -5.51 -9.19
N LEU A 89 4.24 -6.84 -9.00
CA LEU A 89 3.15 -7.57 -8.35
C LEU A 89 2.98 -7.12 -6.89
N LEU A 90 4.09 -7.02 -6.12
CA LEU A 90 4.06 -6.52 -4.75
C LEU A 90 3.48 -5.10 -4.66
N ALA A 91 3.79 -4.23 -5.63
CA ALA A 91 3.27 -2.88 -5.65
C ALA A 91 1.75 -2.85 -5.92
N GLU A 92 1.25 -3.68 -6.83
CA GLU A 92 -0.19 -3.85 -7.09
C GLU A 92 -0.94 -4.41 -5.86
N ASP A 93 -0.37 -5.43 -5.22
CA ASP A 93 -0.90 -6.01 -4.00
C ASP A 93 -0.98 -4.97 -2.87
N ALA A 94 0.02 -4.08 -2.76
CA ALA A 94 0.02 -2.99 -1.77
C ALA A 94 -1.17 -2.05 -1.95
N VAL A 95 -1.49 -1.67 -3.20
CA VAL A 95 -2.65 -0.81 -3.51
C VAL A 95 -3.94 -1.52 -3.13
N THR A 96 -4.09 -2.76 -3.60
CA THR A 96 -5.30 -3.56 -3.37
C THR A 96 -5.53 -3.78 -1.88
N ALA A 97 -4.47 -4.07 -1.12
CA ALA A 97 -4.51 -4.20 0.33
C ALA A 97 -4.94 -2.89 1.01
N ALA A 98 -4.38 -1.74 0.60
CA ALA A 98 -4.74 -0.44 1.16
C ALA A 98 -6.21 -0.06 0.88
N ILE A 99 -6.69 -0.29 -0.34
CA ILE A 99 -8.10 -0.07 -0.73
C ILE A 99 -9.04 -1.00 0.04
N LYS A 100 -8.67 -2.29 0.16
CA LYS A 100 -9.44 -3.27 0.93
C LYS A 100 -9.52 -2.87 2.40
N ASN A 101 -8.43 -2.35 2.96
CA ASN A 101 -8.39 -1.82 4.32
C ASN A 101 -9.33 -0.63 4.49
N TYR A 102 -9.34 0.29 3.52
CA TYR A 102 -10.28 1.41 3.45
C TYR A 102 -11.74 0.95 3.42
N ARG A 103 -12.10 0.05 2.49
CA ARG A 103 -13.47 -0.48 2.35
C ARG A 103 -13.93 -1.25 3.58
N SER A 104 -13.03 -1.99 4.21
CA SER A 104 -13.34 -2.76 5.42
C SER A 104 -13.48 -1.89 6.67
N LYS A 105 -13.26 -0.56 6.57
CA LYS A 105 -13.15 0.41 7.67
C LYS A 105 -12.23 -0.02 8.82
N ARG A 106 -11.44 -1.09 8.66
CA ARG A 106 -10.45 -1.49 9.64
C ARG A 106 -9.31 -0.50 9.62
N ILE A 107 -8.90 -0.04 10.78
CA ILE A 107 -7.62 0.63 10.93
C ILE A 107 -6.63 -0.52 11.03
N ALA A 108 -5.83 -0.78 9.98
CA ALA A 108 -4.69 -1.67 10.17
C ALA A 108 -3.86 -1.12 11.34
N PRO A 109 -3.46 -1.95 12.32
CA PRO A 109 -2.57 -1.51 13.38
C PRO A 109 -1.32 -0.89 12.74
N ALA A 110 -0.72 0.09 13.40
CA ALA A 110 0.53 0.69 12.94
C ALA A 110 1.62 -0.39 12.92
N THR A 111 1.79 -1.07 11.80
CA THR A 111 2.78 -2.14 11.68
C THR A 111 4.13 -1.51 11.35
N ASP A 112 5.08 -1.61 12.25
CA ASP A 112 6.47 -1.30 11.96
C ASP A 112 7.05 -2.37 11.04
N LEU A 113 7.81 -1.96 10.01
CA LEU A 113 8.42 -2.87 9.02
C LEU A 113 9.38 -3.91 9.63
N ALA A 114 9.59 -3.90 10.94
CA ALA A 114 10.42 -4.82 11.70
C ALA A 114 9.75 -6.18 12.02
N GLY A 115 8.55 -6.46 11.51
CA GLY A 115 7.89 -7.76 11.71
C GLY A 115 7.23 -7.96 13.08
N THR A 116 7.22 -6.93 13.94
CA THR A 116 6.39 -6.94 15.16
C THR A 116 4.99 -6.48 14.78
N ALA A 117 4.17 -7.41 14.29
CA ALA A 117 2.73 -7.27 14.40
C ALA A 117 2.43 -7.25 15.91
N LYS A 118 2.32 -6.06 16.51
CA LYS A 118 1.75 -5.95 17.84
C LYS A 118 0.28 -6.36 17.70
N GLU A 119 -0.01 -7.60 18.09
CA GLU A 119 -1.36 -8.04 18.42
C GLU A 119 -2.02 -6.96 19.29
N LEU A 120 -3.20 -6.51 18.89
CA LEU A 120 -4.10 -5.77 19.75
C LEU A 120 -5.49 -6.43 19.66
N PRO A 121 -6.31 -6.30 20.70
CA PRO A 121 -6.93 -7.41 21.39
C PRO A 121 -8.36 -7.59 20.85
N LYS A 122 -8.95 -8.71 21.24
CA LYS A 122 -10.27 -9.20 20.82
C LYS A 122 -11.50 -8.36 21.28
N GLU A 123 -11.44 -7.04 21.42
CA GLU A 123 -12.56 -6.29 22.06
C GLU A 123 -13.49 -5.51 21.12
N ALA A 124 -13.68 -5.96 19.88
CA ALA A 124 -14.80 -5.46 19.06
C ALA A 124 -15.48 -6.58 18.25
N MET A 125 -15.65 -7.74 18.87
CA MET A 125 -16.57 -8.78 18.42
C MET A 125 -17.81 -8.74 19.33
N GLN A 126 -18.76 -7.88 18.95
CA GLN A 126 -20.22 -8.04 19.05
C GLN A 126 -20.89 -8.42 20.40
N ALA A 127 -21.92 -7.63 20.72
CA ALA A 127 -23.06 -7.82 21.64
C ALA A 127 -22.85 -7.42 23.11
#